data_AF-A0A356IA22-F1
#
_entry.id   AF-A0A356IA22-F1
#
_cell.length_a   1.000
_cell.length_b   1.000
_cell.length_c   1.000
_cell.angle_alpha   90.00
_cell.angle_beta   90.00
_cell.angle_gamma   90.00
#
_symmetry.space_group_name_H-M   'P 1'
#
loop_
_entity.id
_entity.type
_entity.pdbx_description
1 polymer ?
#
loop_
_entity_poly.entity_id
_entity_poly.type
_entity_poly.pdbx_seq_one_letter_code
_entity_poly.pdbx_strand_id
1 'polypeptide(L)' 'MTQHHSTTVKRTFKHLSDINRGQLQAMYRSGLYTQKEMADILGVSQSTISRELKRGMTEQVKLF' A
#
# COMPACT_ATOMS: atom_id res chain seq x y z
N MET A 1 3.08 30.59 27.58
CA MET A 1 1.95 29.88 26.94
C MET A 1 2.50 29.15 25.71
N THR A 2 2.59 27.83 25.73
CA THR A 2 3.19 27.05 24.62
C THR A 2 2.09 26.65 23.65
N GLN A 3 2.08 27.22 22.45
CA GLN A 3 1.12 26.86 21.40
C GLN A 3 1.63 25.64 20.63
N HIS A 4 1.02 24.47 20.86
CA HIS A 4 1.31 23.26 20.09
C HIS A 4 0.69 23.34 18.70
N HIS A 5 1.47 23.75 17.69
CA HIS A 5 1.07 23.72 16.29
C HIS A 5 1.15 22.29 15.75
N SER A 6 0.16 21.45 16.08
CA SER A 6 0.04 20.13 15.45
C SER A 6 -0.72 20.25 14.13
N THR A 7 0.00 20.35 13.01
CA THR A 7 -0.55 20.28 11.64
C THR A 7 -0.81 18.85 11.18
N THR A 8 -1.05 17.93 12.11
CA THR A 8 -1.34 16.53 11.80
C THR A 8 -2.79 16.41 11.37
N VAL A 9 -3.07 16.74 10.10
CA VAL A 9 -4.34 16.36 9.45
C VAL A 9 -4.50 14.87 9.65
N LYS A 10 -5.63 14.43 10.25
CA LYS A 10 -5.95 13.01 10.47
C LYS A 10 -5.86 12.28 9.14
N ARG A 11 -4.72 11.66 8.84
CA ARG A 11 -4.56 10.81 7.67
C ARG A 11 -5.33 9.53 7.98
N THR A 12 -6.48 9.36 7.35
CA THR A 12 -7.12 8.05 7.33
C THR A 12 -6.21 7.16 6.48
N PHE A 13 -5.50 6.23 7.12
CA PHE A 13 -4.79 5.18 6.42
C PHE A 13 -5.84 4.32 5.73
N LYS A 14 -6.24 4.70 4.51
CA LYS A 14 -7.15 3.92 3.69
C LYS A 14 -6.33 2.76 3.14
N HIS A 15 -6.47 1.60 3.76
CA HIS A 15 -5.94 0.37 3.21
C HIS A 15 -6.50 0.15 1.80
N LEU A 16 -5.72 -0.46 0.92
CA LEU A 16 -6.28 -0.96 -0.34
C LEU A 16 -7.48 -1.86 -0.02
N SER A 17 -8.56 -1.72 -0.77
CA SER A 17 -9.66 -2.69 -0.71
C SER A 17 -9.13 -4.08 -1.08
N ASP A 18 -9.78 -5.13 -0.59
CA ASP A 18 -9.35 -6.50 -0.88
C ASP A 18 -9.36 -6.82 -2.39
N ILE A 19 -10.27 -6.19 -3.13
CA ILE A 19 -10.32 -6.27 -4.61
C ILE A 19 -9.06 -5.66 -5.21
N ASN A 20 -8.69 -4.44 -4.81
CA ASN A 20 -7.49 -3.78 -5.32
C ASN A 20 -6.22 -4.54 -4.90
N ARG A 21 -6.22 -5.18 -3.73
CA ARG A 21 -5.12 -6.07 -3.32
C ARG A 21 -5.01 -7.29 -4.22
N GLY A 22 -6.11 -7.94 -4.55
CA GLY A 22 -6.13 -9.08 -5.47
C GLY A 22 -5.58 -8.69 -6.85
N GLN A 23 -6.01 -7.53 -7.38
CA GLN A 23 -5.51 -6.98 -8.63
C GLN A 23 -4.01 -6.65 -8.55
N LEU A 24 -3.56 -6.00 -7.47
CA LEU A 24 -2.14 -5.72 -7.23
C LEU A 24 -1.30 -7.00 -7.23
N GLN A 25 -1.74 -8.06 -6.53
CA GLN A 25 -1.02 -9.33 -6.50
C GLN A 25 -0.96 -9.99 -7.88
N ALA A 26 -2.04 -9.96 -8.65
CA ALA A 26 -2.05 -10.50 -10.01
C ALA A 26 -1.07 -9.75 -10.93
N MET A 27 -1.08 -8.41 -10.88
CA MET A 27 -0.15 -7.57 -11.64
C MET A 27 1.30 -7.77 -11.21
N TYR A 28 1.56 -7.92 -9.91
CA TYR A 28 2.91 -8.17 -9.40
C TYR A 28 3.43 -9.54 -9.83
N ARG A 29 2.58 -10.58 -9.76
CA ARG A 29 2.94 -11.95 -10.17
C ARG A 29 3.15 -12.11 -11.67
N SER A 30 2.54 -11.26 -12.50
CA SER A 30 2.80 -11.28 -13.94
C SER A 30 4.20 -10.77 -14.28
N GLY A 31 4.81 -9.95 -13.41
CA GLY A 31 6.13 -9.36 -13.63
C GLY A 31 6.18 -8.32 -14.77
N LEU A 32 5.03 -7.98 -15.35
CA LEU A 32 4.95 -7.08 -16.51
C LEU A 32 4.86 -5.60 -16.13
N TYR A 33 4.53 -5.31 -14.87
CA TYR A 33 4.23 -3.96 -14.42
C TYR A 33 5.22 -3.48 -13.36
N THR A 34 5.67 -2.25 -13.52
CA THR A 34 6.42 -1.53 -12.48
C THR A 34 5.49 -1.09 -11.35
N GLN A 35 6.05 -0.79 -10.17
CA GLN A 35 5.25 -0.27 -9.05
C GLN A 35 4.55 1.05 -9.36
N LYS A 36 5.10 1.85 -10.27
CA LYS A 36 4.49 3.10 -10.71
C LYS A 36 3.26 2.84 -11.58
N GLU A 37 3.37 1.97 -12.57
CA GLU A 37 2.23 1.60 -13.43
C GLU A 37 1.10 0.96 -12.62
N MET A 38 1.42 0.07 -11.67
CA MET A 38 0.41 -0.50 -10.77
C MET A 38 -0.27 0.58 -9.91
N ALA A 39 0.45 1.63 -9.53
CA ALA A 39 -0.09 2.75 -8.76
C ALA A 39 -1.05 3.60 -9.61
N ASP A 40 -0.66 3.89 -10.85
CA ASP A 40 -1.47 4.65 -11.81
C ASP A 40 -2.76 3.88 -12.15
N ILE A 41 -2.68 2.56 -12.37
CA ILE A 41 -3.84 1.68 -12.63
C ILE A 41 -4.80 1.65 -11.44
N LEU A 42 -4.27 1.53 -10.21
CA LEU A 42 -5.09 1.41 -8.99
C LEU A 42 -5.51 2.76 -8.41
N GLY A 43 -5.05 3.89 -8.99
CA GLY A 43 -5.35 5.24 -8.51
C GLY A 43 -4.79 5.53 -7.12
N VAL A 44 -3.63 4.95 -6.79
CA VAL A 44 -2.97 5.13 -5.48
C VAL A 44 -1.54 5.62 -5.64
N SER A 45 -0.88 5.98 -4.54
CA SER A 45 0.54 6.34 -4.61
C SER A 45 1.42 5.10 -4.81
N GLN A 46 2.56 5.25 -5.51
CA GLN A 46 3.58 4.20 -5.59
C GLN A 46 4.02 3.72 -4.19
N SER A 47 4.09 4.64 -3.22
CA SER A 47 4.44 4.28 -1.84
C SER A 47 3.42 3.34 -1.19
N THR A 48 2.14 3.44 -1.58
CA THR A 48 1.07 2.52 -1.16
C THR A 48 1.31 1.13 -1.74
N ILE A 49 1.62 1.03 -3.04
CA ILE A 49 1.96 -0.24 -3.71
C ILE A 49 3.15 -0.90 -3.03
N SER A 50 4.25 -0.17 -2.84
CA SER A 50 5.46 -0.68 -2.17
C SER A 50 5.16 -1.24 -0.77
N ARG A 51 4.35 -0.51 0.02
CA ARG A 51 3.95 -0.95 1.37
C ARG A 51 3.04 -2.17 1.34
N GLU A 52 2.08 -2.23 0.42
CA GLU A 52 1.19 -3.39 0.26
C GLU A 52 1.95 -4.63 -0.21
N LEU A 53 2.87 -4.50 -1.17
CA LEU A 53 3.75 -5.59 -1.58
C LEU A 53 4.63 -6.06 -0.43
N LYS A 54 5.25 -5.15 0.32
CA LYS A 54 6.04 -5.51 1.51
C LYS A 54 5.20 -6.21 2.58
N ARG A 55 3.95 -5.78 2.79
CA ARG A 55 3.01 -6.42 3.72
C ARG A 55 2.57 -7.81 3.26
N GLY A 56 2.27 -7.98 1.96
CA GLY A 56 1.90 -9.27 1.38
C GLY A 56 3.07 -10.24 1.26
N MET A 57 4.29 -9.74 1.14
CA MET A 57 5.54 -10.53 1.18
C MET A 57 6.03 -10.80 2.60
N THR A 58 5.58 -10.02 3.59
CA THR A 58 5.76 -10.38 5.00
C THR A 58 4.81 -11.54 5.23
N GLU A 59 5.28 -12.73 4.90
CA GLU A 59 4.62 -13.99 5.24
C GLU A 59 4.07 -13.88 6.65
N GLN A 60 2.87 -14.39 6.82
CA GLN A 60 2.44 -14.95 8.09
C GLN A 60 3.47 -16.02 8.45
N VAL A 61 4.60 -15.62 9.05
CA VAL A 61 5.39 -16.52 9.84
C VAL A 61 4.45 -16.92 10.96
N LYS A 62 3.68 -18.00 10.74
CA LYS A 62 3.18 -18.80 11.84
C LYS A 62 4.45 -19.28 12.53
N LEU A 63 4.92 -18.47 13.49
CA LEU A 63 5.75 -19.00 14.55
C LEU A 63 4.88 -20.06 15.21
N PHE A 64 5.35 -21.30 15.09
CA PHE A 64 4.72 -22.54 15.55
C PHE A 64 4.20 -22.44 16.98
#